data_AF-A0A662INQ3-F1
#
_entry.id   AF-A0A662INQ3-F1
#
_cell.length_a   1.000
_cell.length_b   1.000
_cell.length_c   1.000
_cell.angle_alpha   90.00
_cell.angle_beta   90.00
_cell.angle_gamma   90.00
#
_symmetry.space_group_name_H-M   'P 1'
#
loop_
_entity.id
_entity.type
_entity.pdbx_description
1 polymer ?
#
loop_
_entity_poly.entity_id
_entity_poly.type
_entity_poly.pdbx_seq_one_letter_code
_entity_poly.pdbx_strand_id
1 'polypeptide(L)'
;MEGEELARLAVEKHVGRTALNNLLWVINVRKDVAGVESYIRMQSARDVWGIEFARYLLDLLRKCGNDLSVFSKIVAIAHSTYEYYRTKPVMEALLRHKEQLLDIIRAFLASKNLGKECDISIRGKTLKVFIKQGIERRKRGDLARQLQKAIKRRIPALGRVKFNILFERVEV
;
A
#
# COMPACT_ATOMS: atom_id res chain seq x y z
N MET A 1 -8.56 10.99 -10.93
CA MET A 1 -10.03 11.07 -10.71
C MET A 1 -10.32 11.42 -9.24
N GLU A 2 -11.49 11.99 -8.87
CA GLU A 2 -11.76 12.37 -7.47
C GLU A 2 -11.71 11.19 -6.47
N GLY A 3 -12.09 9.98 -6.90
CA GLY A 3 -12.03 8.79 -6.03
C GLY A 3 -10.60 8.34 -5.72
N GLU A 4 -9.71 8.43 -6.71
CA GLU A 4 -8.28 8.17 -6.53
C GLU A 4 -7.62 9.20 -5.60
N GLU A 5 -8.01 10.47 -5.74
CA GLU A 5 -7.52 11.54 -4.88
C GLU A 5 -7.99 11.34 -3.44
N LEU A 6 -9.25 10.95 -3.24
CA LEU A 6 -9.77 10.59 -1.92
C LEU A 6 -9.02 9.39 -1.32
N ALA A 7 -8.67 8.37 -2.11
CA ALA A 7 -7.85 7.25 -1.65
C ALA A 7 -6.45 7.69 -1.21
N ARG A 8 -5.79 8.54 -2.01
CA ARG A 8 -4.48 9.12 -1.69
C ARG A 8 -4.53 9.90 -0.39
N LEU A 9 -5.52 10.77 -0.23
CA LEU A 9 -5.71 11.57 0.98
C LEU A 9 -6.01 10.70 2.20
N ALA A 10 -6.82 9.65 2.06
CA ALA A 10 -7.10 8.71 3.14
C ALA A 10 -5.82 8.04 3.65
N VAL A 11 -4.93 7.60 2.75
CA VAL A 11 -3.63 7.03 3.13
C VAL A 11 -2.75 8.07 3.84
N GLU A 12 -2.67 9.28 3.31
CA GLU A 12 -1.87 10.39 3.86
C GLU A 12 -2.33 10.79 5.27
N LYS A 13 -3.65 10.83 5.50
CA LYS A 13 -4.28 11.20 6.77
C LYS A 13 -4.54 10.00 7.69
N HIS A 14 -3.94 8.84 7.39
CA HIS A 14 -4.05 7.61 8.18
C HIS A 14 -5.47 7.08 8.38
N VAL A 15 -6.39 7.40 7.46
CA VAL A 15 -7.77 6.88 7.47
C VAL A 15 -7.80 5.51 6.78
N GLY A 16 -8.17 4.47 7.54
CA GLY A 16 -8.17 3.11 7.06
C GLY A 16 -9.22 2.81 5.97
N ARG A 17 -8.96 1.78 5.15
CA ARG A 17 -9.91 1.26 4.14
C ARG A 17 -11.30 0.97 4.72
N THR A 18 -11.35 0.41 5.94
CA THR A 18 -12.60 0.10 6.65
C THR A 18 -13.44 1.35 6.90
N ALA A 19 -12.83 2.50 7.17
CA ALA A 19 -13.56 3.75 7.36
C ALA A 19 -14.26 4.20 6.06
N LEU A 20 -13.62 4.05 4.90
CA LEU A 20 -14.24 4.31 3.59
C LEU A 20 -15.42 3.35 3.34
N ASN A 21 -15.27 2.07 3.69
CA ASN A 21 -16.35 1.09 3.58
C ASN A 21 -17.52 1.41 4.52
N ASN A 22 -17.25 1.86 5.75
CA ASN A 22 -18.28 2.27 6.69
C ASN A 22 -19.03 3.51 6.18
N LEU A 23 -18.33 4.45 5.53
CA LEU A 23 -18.99 5.59 4.89
C LEU A 23 -19.94 5.14 3.77
N LEU A 24 -19.53 4.18 2.91
CA LEU A 24 -20.43 3.60 1.91
C LEU A 24 -21.68 2.98 2.54
N TRP A 25 -21.49 2.21 3.61
CA TRP A 25 -22.61 1.63 4.35
C TRP A 25 -23.55 2.70 4.91
N VAL A 26 -23.01 3.78 5.48
CA VAL A 26 -23.81 4.89 6.00
C VAL A 26 -24.59 5.61 4.89
N ILE A 27 -23.96 5.88 3.75
CA ILE A 27 -24.65 6.50 2.60
C ILE A 27 -25.85 5.65 2.18
N ASN A 28 -25.67 4.32 2.13
CA ASN A 28 -26.72 3.39 1.76
C ASN A 28 -27.85 3.26 2.81
N VAL A 29 -27.52 3.35 4.10
CA VAL A 29 -28.50 3.21 5.20
C VAL A 29 -29.29 4.49 5.44
N ARG A 30 -28.63 5.65 5.49
CA ARG A 30 -29.29 6.93 5.82
C ARG A 30 -30.07 7.48 4.63
N LYS A 31 -29.51 7.39 3.42
CA LYS A 31 -30.11 7.87 2.16
C LYS A 31 -30.47 9.37 2.14
N ASP A 32 -30.01 10.14 3.13
CA ASP A 32 -30.21 11.58 3.22
C ASP A 32 -28.89 12.31 3.49
N VAL A 33 -28.75 13.50 2.92
CA VAL A 33 -27.50 14.28 2.94
C VAL A 33 -27.15 14.71 4.36
N ALA A 34 -28.13 15.20 5.13
CA ALA A 34 -27.92 15.68 6.49
C ALA A 34 -27.42 14.56 7.42
N GLY A 35 -27.96 13.35 7.25
CA GLY A 35 -27.54 12.14 7.93
C GLY A 35 -26.10 11.78 7.60
N VAL A 36 -25.71 11.82 6.31
CA VAL A 36 -24.32 11.55 5.91
C VAL A 36 -23.36 12.62 6.44
N GLU A 37 -23.71 13.91 6.36
CA GLU A 37 -22.90 14.99 6.93
C GLU A 37 -22.71 14.87 8.44
N SER A 38 -23.79 14.57 9.16
CA SER A 38 -23.77 14.35 10.61
C SER A 38 -22.83 13.19 10.97
N TYR A 39 -22.88 12.09 10.20
CA TYR A 39 -21.93 11.00 10.38
C TYR A 39 -20.49 11.44 10.14
N ILE A 40 -20.21 12.21 9.08
CA ILE A 40 -18.87 12.71 8.78
C ILE A 40 -18.31 13.57 9.94
N ARG A 41 -19.12 14.50 10.45
CA ARG A 41 -18.75 15.35 11.61
C ARG A 41 -18.57 14.54 12.89
N MET A 42 -19.39 13.52 13.10
CA MET A 42 -19.27 12.65 14.28
C MET A 42 -18.01 11.80 14.24
N GLN A 43 -17.61 11.26 13.07
CA GLN A 43 -16.38 10.49 12.95
C GLN A 43 -15.14 11.35 13.21
N SER A 44 -15.18 12.66 12.91
CA SER A 44 -14.08 13.55 13.26
C SER A 44 -14.00 13.90 14.74
N ALA A 45 -15.14 14.02 15.42
CA ALA A 45 -15.16 14.17 16.87
C ALA A 45 -14.66 12.92 17.62
N ARG A 46 -14.76 11.73 17.01
CA ARG A 46 -14.33 10.44 17.58
C ARG A 46 -12.88 10.08 17.28
N ASP A 47 -12.11 10.99 16.70
CA ASP A 47 -10.72 10.75 16.25
C ASP A 47 -10.59 9.57 15.26
N VAL A 48 -11.67 9.25 14.56
CA VAL A 48 -11.63 8.25 13.48
C VAL A 48 -11.16 8.93 12.20
N TRP A 49 -11.65 10.15 11.94
CA TRP A 49 -11.27 10.98 10.80
C TRP A 49 -10.67 12.28 11.28
N GLY A 50 -9.41 12.57 10.93
CA GLY A 50 -8.86 13.91 11.18
C GLY A 50 -9.76 15.00 10.59
N ILE A 51 -9.83 16.17 11.23
CA ILE A 51 -10.72 17.28 10.83
C ILE A 51 -10.55 17.69 9.36
N GLU A 52 -9.32 17.63 8.84
CA GLU A 52 -9.00 17.93 7.44
C GLU A 52 -9.66 16.93 6.47
N PHE A 53 -9.63 15.63 6.81
CA PHE A 53 -10.25 14.60 6.00
C PHE A 53 -11.78 14.72 6.00
N ALA A 54 -12.37 15.02 7.16
CA ALA A 54 -13.81 15.26 7.27
C ALA A 54 -14.25 16.51 6.49
N ARG A 55 -13.50 17.61 6.55
CA ARG A 55 -13.75 18.80 5.71
C ARG A 55 -13.70 18.47 4.23
N TYR A 56 -12.66 17.76 3.79
CA TYR A 56 -12.55 17.33 2.40
C TYR A 56 -13.76 16.49 1.94
N LEU A 57 -14.23 15.54 2.76
CA LEU A 57 -15.42 14.74 2.45
C LEU A 57 -16.69 15.58 2.32
N LEU A 58 -16.89 16.57 3.19
CA LEU A 58 -18.04 17.48 3.13
C LEU A 58 -17.98 18.37 1.87
N ASP A 59 -16.81 18.91 1.55
CA ASP A 59 -16.63 19.71 0.34
C ASP A 59 -16.80 18.86 -0.92
N LEU A 60 -16.33 17.62 -0.90
CA LEU A 60 -16.55 16.65 -1.98
C LEU A 60 -18.04 16.34 -2.16
N LEU A 61 -18.78 16.11 -1.07
CA LEU A 61 -20.22 15.89 -1.13
C LEU A 61 -20.95 17.10 -1.75
N ARG A 62 -20.56 18.33 -1.39
CA ARG A 62 -21.11 19.56 -1.99
C ARG A 62 -20.75 19.68 -3.48
N LYS A 63 -19.52 19.35 -3.87
CA LYS A 63 -19.09 19.32 -5.29
C LYS A 63 -19.91 18.34 -6.13
N CYS A 64 -20.38 17.25 -5.53
CA CYS A 64 -21.32 16.32 -6.15
C CYS A 64 -22.76 16.87 -6.27
N GLY A 65 -23.01 18.15 -5.96
CA GLY A 65 -24.35 18.72 -5.92
C GLY A 65 -25.21 18.11 -4.80
N ASN A 66 -24.60 17.59 -3.75
CA ASN A 66 -25.23 16.79 -2.71
C ASN A 66 -25.92 15.50 -3.22
N ASP A 67 -25.55 15.02 -4.42
CA ASP A 67 -26.01 13.73 -4.94
C ASP A 67 -25.25 12.58 -4.26
N LEU A 68 -25.96 11.86 -3.39
CA LEU A 68 -25.41 10.71 -2.66
C LEU A 68 -25.02 9.54 -3.57
N SER A 69 -25.64 9.38 -4.74
CA SER A 69 -25.28 8.35 -5.72
C SER A 69 -23.92 8.64 -6.33
N VAL A 70 -23.69 9.89 -6.75
CA VAL A 70 -22.39 10.32 -7.29
C VAL A 70 -21.31 10.24 -6.21
N PHE A 71 -21.59 10.77 -5.02
CA PHE A 71 -20.67 10.71 -3.89
C PHE A 71 -20.32 9.25 -3.51
N SER A 72 -21.31 8.36 -3.46
CA SER A 72 -21.09 6.93 -3.19
C SER A 72 -20.16 6.27 -4.22
N LYS A 73 -20.32 6.57 -5.52
CA LYS A 73 -19.41 6.06 -6.57
C LYS A 73 -17.97 6.51 -6.35
N ILE A 74 -17.77 7.78 -5.97
CA ILE A 74 -16.43 8.32 -5.67
C ILE A 74 -15.81 7.61 -4.47
N VAL A 75 -16.56 7.45 -3.38
CA VAL A 75 -16.09 6.72 -2.19
C VAL A 75 -15.82 5.25 -2.51
N ALA A 76 -16.60 4.63 -3.40
CA ALA A 76 -16.39 3.24 -3.82
C ALA A 76 -15.08 3.07 -4.62
N ILE A 77 -14.78 4.02 -5.52
CA ILE A 77 -13.49 4.06 -6.23
C ILE A 77 -12.35 4.27 -5.23
N ALA A 78 -12.52 5.15 -4.24
CA ALA A 78 -11.51 5.36 -3.22
C ALA A 78 -11.24 4.08 -2.42
N HIS A 79 -12.29 3.38 -2.00
CA HIS A 79 -12.21 2.12 -1.27
C HIS A 79 -11.52 1.00 -2.08
N SER A 80 -11.79 0.90 -3.38
CA SER A 80 -11.20 -0.12 -4.26
C SER A 80 -9.73 0.16 -4.57
N THR A 81 -9.35 1.43 -4.73
CA THR A 81 -7.98 1.85 -5.08
C THR A 81 -7.09 2.11 -3.85
N TYR A 82 -7.65 2.15 -2.64
CA TYR A 82 -6.91 2.42 -1.40
C TYR A 82 -5.62 1.60 -1.24
N GLU A 83 -5.68 0.29 -1.48
CA GLU A 83 -4.53 -0.60 -1.32
C GLU A 83 -3.40 -0.29 -2.31
N TYR A 84 -3.74 0.15 -3.52
CA TYR A 84 -2.75 0.61 -4.48
C TYR A 84 -2.01 1.83 -3.93
N TYR A 85 -2.71 2.88 -3.49
CA TYR A 85 -2.06 4.08 -2.92
C TYR A 85 -1.30 3.80 -1.63
N ARG A 86 -1.78 2.87 -0.78
CA ARG A 86 -1.09 2.46 0.44
C ARG A 86 0.24 1.75 0.18
N THR A 87 0.32 1.00 -0.93
CA THR A 87 1.49 0.18 -1.27
C THR A 87 2.40 0.85 -2.29
N LYS A 88 1.88 1.79 -3.09
CA LYS A 88 2.59 2.51 -4.14
C LYS A 88 3.92 3.13 -3.69
N PRO A 89 4.02 3.85 -2.56
CA PRO A 89 5.31 4.40 -2.12
C PRO A 89 6.39 3.34 -1.89
N VAL A 90 6.01 2.15 -1.42
CA VAL A 90 6.94 1.02 -1.23
C VAL A 90 7.36 0.46 -2.58
N MET A 91 6.40 0.23 -3.49
CA MET A 91 6.68 -0.29 -4.83
C MET A 91 7.60 0.66 -5.61
N GLU A 92 7.31 1.95 -5.62
CA GLU A 92 8.10 2.96 -6.32
C GLU A 92 9.50 3.10 -5.72
N ALA A 93 9.63 3.05 -4.39
CA ALA A 93 10.94 3.06 -3.74
C ALA A 93 11.79 1.84 -4.16
N LEU A 94 11.21 0.64 -4.17
CA LEU A 94 11.91 -0.55 -4.64
C LEU A 94 12.26 -0.46 -6.14
N LEU A 95 11.32 -0.01 -6.97
CA LEU A 95 11.50 0.09 -8.42
C LEU A 95 12.59 1.10 -8.80
N ARG A 96 12.64 2.25 -8.12
CA ARG A 96 13.68 3.28 -8.32
C ARG A 96 15.10 2.73 -8.11
N HIS A 97 15.24 1.70 -7.28
CA HIS A 97 16.52 1.08 -6.94
C HIS A 97 16.71 -0.31 -7.57
N LYS A 98 15.95 -0.66 -8.62
CA LYS A 98 15.93 -2.01 -9.20
C LYS A 98 17.31 -2.57 -9.54
N GLU A 99 18.15 -1.79 -10.22
CA GLU A 99 19.50 -2.24 -10.61
C GLU A 99 20.42 -2.46 -9.41
N GLN A 100 20.44 -1.53 -8.45
CA GLN A 100 21.21 -1.70 -7.21
C GLN A 100 20.70 -2.89 -6.39
N LEU A 101 19.39 -3.12 -6.36
CA LEU A 101 18.80 -4.30 -5.72
C LEU A 101 19.33 -5.57 -6.37
N LEU A 102 19.33 -5.67 -7.70
CA LEU A 102 19.87 -6.81 -8.42
C LEU A 102 21.33 -7.06 -8.06
N ASP A 103 22.19 -6.05 -8.07
CA ASP A 103 23.61 -6.20 -7.73
C ASP A 103 23.83 -6.69 -6.30
N ILE A 104 23.09 -6.14 -5.34
CA ILE A 104 23.17 -6.55 -3.94
C ILE A 104 22.69 -7.99 -3.78
N ILE A 105 21.60 -8.36 -4.45
CA ILE A 105 21.04 -9.72 -4.39
C ILE A 105 22.02 -10.71 -5.00
N ARG A 106 22.58 -10.43 -6.18
CA ARG A 106 23.59 -11.29 -6.83
C ARG A 106 24.81 -11.51 -5.95
N ALA A 107 25.33 -10.44 -5.35
CA ALA A 107 26.45 -10.52 -4.41
C ALA A 107 26.09 -11.32 -3.14
N PHE A 108 24.88 -11.14 -2.61
CA PHE A 108 24.40 -11.88 -1.46
C PHE A 108 24.25 -13.38 -1.78
N LEU A 109 23.61 -13.74 -2.89
CA LEU A 109 23.43 -15.13 -3.30
C LEU A 109 24.79 -15.83 -3.54
N ALA A 110 25.74 -15.15 -4.18
CA ALA A 110 27.11 -15.65 -4.33
C ALA A 110 27.76 -15.95 -2.98
N SER A 111 27.65 -15.04 -2.00
CA SER A 111 28.22 -15.22 -0.65
C SER A 111 27.57 -16.37 0.14
N LYS A 112 26.43 -16.89 -0.32
CA LYS A 112 25.70 -17.99 0.31
C LYS A 112 25.76 -19.28 -0.50
N ASN A 113 26.58 -19.33 -1.57
CA ASN A 113 26.66 -20.45 -2.50
C ASN A 113 25.31 -20.84 -3.11
N LEU A 114 24.47 -19.85 -3.41
CA LEU A 114 23.14 -20.03 -4.02
C LEU A 114 23.11 -19.70 -5.53
N GLY A 115 24.28 -19.52 -6.14
CA GLY A 115 24.45 -19.02 -7.50
C GLY A 115 24.41 -17.49 -7.60
N LYS A 116 24.66 -16.97 -8.81
CA LYS A 116 24.59 -15.52 -9.12
C LYS A 116 23.40 -15.16 -10.01
N GLU A 117 22.82 -16.14 -10.67
CA GLU A 117 21.70 -15.92 -11.59
C GLU A 117 20.41 -15.77 -10.81
N CYS A 118 19.81 -14.58 -10.91
CA CYS A 118 18.53 -14.28 -10.32
C CYS A 118 17.75 -13.24 -11.12
N ASP A 119 16.44 -13.26 -10.97
CA ASP A 119 15.53 -12.19 -11.40
C ASP A 119 14.70 -11.72 -10.19
N ILE A 120 14.08 -10.54 -10.31
CA ILE A 120 13.26 -9.95 -9.25
C ILE A 120 11.90 -9.46 -9.77
N SER A 121 10.88 -9.62 -8.93
CA SER A 121 9.56 -9.03 -9.14
C SER A 121 9.12 -8.26 -7.90
N ILE A 122 8.60 -7.06 -8.09
CA ILE A 122 8.05 -6.22 -7.03
C ILE A 122 6.52 -6.36 -7.08
N ARG A 123 5.91 -6.89 -6.02
CA ARG A 123 4.45 -7.07 -5.90
C ARG A 123 3.97 -6.52 -4.58
N GLY A 124 3.28 -5.37 -4.60
CA GLY A 124 2.86 -4.68 -3.39
C GLY A 124 4.06 -4.38 -2.48
N LYS A 125 4.05 -4.90 -1.26
CA LYS A 125 5.17 -4.75 -0.33
C LYS A 125 6.19 -5.88 -0.39
N THR A 126 6.17 -6.73 -1.42
CA THR A 126 7.03 -7.92 -1.49
C THR A 126 7.99 -7.82 -2.66
N LEU A 127 9.29 -7.96 -2.35
CA LEU A 127 10.36 -8.20 -3.32
C LEU A 127 10.53 -9.71 -3.46
N LYS A 128 10.03 -10.26 -4.57
CA LYS A 128 10.28 -11.65 -4.94
C LYS A 128 11.63 -11.77 -5.62
N VAL A 129 12.41 -12.75 -5.20
CA VAL A 129 13.72 -13.08 -5.77
C VAL A 129 13.64 -14.49 -6.33
N PHE A 130 13.75 -14.60 -7.64
CA PHE A 130 13.73 -15.87 -8.35
C PHE A 130 15.15 -16.39 -8.51
N ILE A 131 15.37 -17.63 -8.07
CA ILE A 131 16.67 -18.30 -8.09
C ILE A 131 16.55 -19.70 -8.70
N LYS A 132 17.60 -20.19 -9.34
CA LYS A 132 17.61 -21.55 -9.90
C LYS A 132 17.72 -22.62 -8.83
N GLN A 133 18.54 -22.38 -7.80
CA GLN A 133 18.78 -23.34 -6.73
C GLN A 133 17.68 -23.26 -5.66
N GLY A 134 17.15 -24.41 -5.24
CA GLY A 134 16.16 -24.45 -4.17
C GLY A 134 16.77 -24.07 -2.81
N ILE A 135 16.05 -23.26 -2.04
CA ILE A 135 16.36 -23.02 -0.62
C ILE A 135 15.42 -23.86 0.25
N GLU A 136 16.00 -24.61 1.20
CA GLU A 136 15.27 -25.31 2.26
C GLU A 136 14.27 -24.38 2.95
N ARG A 137 13.02 -24.82 3.13
CA ARG A 137 11.93 -24.00 3.69
C ARG A 137 12.32 -23.30 5.01
N ARG A 138 13.00 -24.02 5.91
CA ARG A 138 13.47 -23.49 7.21
C ARG A 138 14.52 -22.37 7.10
N LYS A 139 15.29 -22.32 6.01
CA LYS A 139 16.35 -21.32 5.79
C LYS A 139 15.83 -20.05 5.12
N ARG A 140 14.68 -20.09 4.45
CA ARG A 140 14.15 -18.97 3.66
C ARG A 140 13.91 -17.71 4.48
N GLY A 141 13.29 -17.83 5.66
CA GLY A 141 12.98 -16.68 6.50
C GLY A 141 14.23 -15.98 7.03
N ASP A 142 15.25 -16.75 7.41
CA ASP A 142 16.51 -16.18 7.88
C ASP A 142 17.30 -15.52 6.74
N LEU A 143 17.40 -16.17 5.57
CA LEU A 143 18.01 -15.58 4.39
C LEU A 143 17.30 -14.30 3.96
N ALA A 144 15.97 -14.25 4.01
CA ALA A 144 15.20 -13.06 3.68
C ALA A 144 15.54 -11.90 4.62
N ARG A 145 15.66 -12.18 5.93
CA ARG A 145 16.05 -11.19 6.94
C ARG A 145 17.49 -10.70 6.73
N GLN A 146 18.42 -11.60 6.43
CA GLN A 146 19.81 -11.24 6.15
C GLN A 146 19.93 -10.38 4.89
N LEU A 147 19.27 -10.76 3.80
CA LEU A 147 19.25 -10.00 2.56
C LEU A 147 18.60 -8.62 2.78
N GLN A 148 17.51 -8.55 3.54
CA GLN A 148 16.87 -7.28 3.86
C GLN A 148 17.82 -6.34 4.62
N LYS A 149 18.58 -6.85 5.59
CA LYS A 149 19.62 -6.07 6.28
C LYS A 149 20.70 -5.58 5.30
N ALA A 150 21.15 -6.44 4.39
CA ALA A 150 22.15 -6.07 3.38
C ALA A 150 21.64 -4.95 2.44
N ILE A 151 20.41 -5.07 1.95
CA ILE A 151 19.76 -4.05 1.11
C ILE A 151 19.66 -2.72 1.86
N LYS A 152 19.12 -2.72 3.09
CA LYS A 152 18.93 -1.48 3.86
C LYS A 152 20.25 -0.80 4.24
N ARG A 153 21.34 -1.57 4.41
CA ARG A 153 22.67 -1.02 4.66
C ARG A 153 23.28 -0.36 3.43
N ARG A 154 23.08 -0.94 2.25
CA ARG A 154 23.68 -0.47 0.98
C ARG A 154 22.82 0.55 0.23
N ILE A 155 21.51 0.58 0.51
CA ILE A 155 20.56 1.55 -0.05
C ILE A 155 19.88 2.28 1.11
N PRO A 156 20.50 3.34 1.68
CA PRO A 156 19.96 4.05 2.84
C PRO A 156 18.53 4.58 2.65
N ALA A 157 18.17 4.95 1.42
CA ALA A 157 16.81 5.37 1.06
C ALA A 157 15.73 4.31 1.37
N LEU A 158 16.09 3.01 1.36
CA LEU A 158 15.19 1.91 1.72
C LEU A 158 15.18 1.58 3.23
N GLY A 159 15.98 2.29 4.05
CA GLY A 159 16.14 1.99 5.48
C GLY A 159 14.82 2.00 6.25
N ARG A 160 13.98 3.01 6.02
CA ARG A 160 12.65 3.16 6.66
C ARG A 160 11.52 2.47 5.90
N VAL A 161 11.77 2.01 4.68
CA VAL A 161 10.76 1.32 3.86
C VAL A 161 10.48 -0.06 4.44
N LYS A 162 9.20 -0.37 4.65
CA LYS A 162 8.73 -1.67 5.15
C LYS A 162 8.29 -2.55 3.97
N PHE A 163 9.11 -3.55 3.64
CA PHE A 163 8.85 -4.53 2.59
C PHE A 163 9.24 -5.94 3.06
N ASN A 164 8.76 -6.96 2.35
CA ASN A 164 9.07 -8.37 2.57
C ASN A 164 10.00 -8.86 1.46
N ILE A 165 10.75 -9.93 1.73
CA ILE A 165 11.54 -10.63 0.72
C ILE A 165 11.06 -12.08 0.68
N LEU A 166 10.82 -12.58 -0.52
CA LEU A 166 10.42 -13.97 -0.75
C LEU A 166 11.34 -14.59 -1.81
N PHE A 167 11.95 -15.72 -1.49
CA PHE A 167 12.69 -16.51 -2.46
C PHE A 167 11.76 -17.52 -3.13
N GLU A 168 11.74 -17.52 -4.45
CA GLU A 168 11.02 -18.48 -5.29
C GLU A 168 12.01 -19.21 -6.20
N ARG A 169 11.76 -20.50 -6.43
CA ARG A 169 12.54 -21.27 -7.39
C ARG A 169 11.99 -20.97 -8.78
N VAL A 170 12.86 -20.75 -9.75
CA VAL A 170 12.45 -20.72 -11.16
C VAL A 170 11.99 -22.14 -11.53
N GLU A 171 10.71 -22.29 -11.85
CA GLU A 171 10.23 -23.49 -12.53
C GLU A 171 10.77 -23.42 -13.96
N VAL A 172 11.60 -24.41 -14.30
CA VAL A 172 12.10 -24.64 -15.67
C VAL A 172 11.29 -25.78 -16.24
#